data_AF-A0A2A4T9A1-F1
#
_entry.id   AF-A0A2A4T9A1-F1
#
_cell.length_a   1.000
_cell.length_b   1.000
_cell.length_c   1.000
_cell.angle_alpha   90.00
_cell.angle_beta   90.00
_cell.angle_gamma   90.00
#
_symmetry.space_group_name_H-M   'P 1'
#
loop_
_entity.id
_entity.type
_entity.pdbx_description
1 polymer ?
#
loop_
_entity_poly.entity_id
_entity_poly.type
_entity_poly.pdbx_seq_one_letter_code
_entity_poly.pdbx_strand_id
1 'polypeptide(L)'
;MIGIGHAIRHKQAHVRKISRSQRLECQLDLLIEITNAVHGDHFTPIGECPKCRHTPAPIVIMRGFLDNSYDTTTVCPNCGDRFQAYLIARGDFSSTRVQFWCPQQVLHWLGQEKRSDRTPDELMVENISVVRSALLHFGTLENAFRKIGNIYVHQIDDWKAKVQPFLGRASDRVIGECVGVTEHVIRTWRRKLRITGYSKQNEAIRIGG
;
A
#
# COMPACT_ATOMS: atom_id res chain seq x y z
N MET A 1 7.78 -42.45 23.88
CA MET A 1 6.86 -42.19 22.75
C MET A 1 6.31 -40.75 22.83
N ILE A 2 7.14 -39.76 22.55
CA ILE A 2 6.77 -38.33 22.50
C ILE A 2 7.34 -37.80 21.18
N GLY A 3 6.53 -37.71 20.11
CA GLY A 3 7.09 -37.32 18.81
C GLY A 3 6.06 -36.95 17.75
N ILE A 4 4.87 -37.54 17.77
CA ILE A 4 3.85 -37.33 16.73
C ILE A 4 3.06 -36.02 16.97
N GLY A 5 2.72 -35.72 18.23
CA GLY A 5 1.96 -34.51 18.59
C GLY A 5 2.73 -33.20 18.39
N HIS A 6 4.06 -33.22 18.51
CA HIS A 6 4.89 -32.01 18.33
C HIS A 6 5.07 -31.67 16.84
N ALA A 7 5.29 -32.68 16.00
CA ALA A 7 5.38 -32.51 14.54
C ALA A 7 4.07 -32.00 13.91
N ILE A 8 2.90 -32.48 14.39
CA ILE A 8 1.59 -31.99 13.91
C ILE A 8 1.36 -30.53 14.29
N ARG A 9 1.69 -30.11 15.53
CA ARG A 9 1.58 -28.71 15.94
C ARG A 9 2.52 -27.78 15.18
N HIS A 10 3.76 -28.21 14.92
CA HIS A 10 4.70 -27.46 14.08
C HIS A 10 4.21 -27.31 12.64
N LYS A 11 3.69 -28.38 12.03
CA LYS A 11 3.15 -28.35 10.66
C LYS A 11 1.91 -27.45 10.57
N GLN A 12 1.01 -27.48 11.55
CA GLN A 12 -0.16 -26.60 11.61
C GLN A 12 0.21 -25.13 11.83
N ALA A 13 1.18 -24.83 12.70
CA ALA A 13 1.67 -23.46 12.91
C ALA A 13 2.35 -22.89 11.65
N HIS A 14 3.12 -23.73 10.94
CA HIS A 14 3.77 -23.35 9.69
C HIS A 14 2.76 -23.02 8.57
N VAL A 15 1.74 -23.87 8.38
CA VAL A 15 0.66 -23.63 7.40
C VAL A 15 -0.12 -22.35 7.73
N ARG A 16 -0.40 -22.09 9.03
CA ARG A 16 -1.05 -20.84 9.45
C ARG A 16 -0.20 -19.60 9.17
N LYS A 17 1.12 -19.67 9.38
CA LYS A 17 2.05 -18.55 9.13
C LYS A 17 2.14 -18.22 7.63
N ILE A 18 2.25 -19.24 6.77
CA ILE A 18 2.22 -19.08 5.31
C ILE A 18 0.91 -18.41 4.88
N SER A 19 -0.23 -18.89 5.38
CA SER A 19 -1.54 -18.31 5.05
C SER A 19 -1.68 -16.85 5.46
N ARG A 20 -0.99 -16.41 6.54
CA ARG A 20 -1.03 -15.01 6.98
C ARG A 20 -0.15 -14.11 6.10
N SER A 21 1.04 -14.55 5.70
CA SER A 21 1.90 -13.74 4.82
C SER A 21 1.25 -13.57 3.46
N GLN A 22 0.74 -14.66 2.88
CA GLN A 22 0.06 -14.64 1.58
C GLN A 22 -1.17 -13.72 1.60
N ARG A 23 -1.96 -13.73 2.69
CA ARG A 23 -3.08 -12.78 2.84
C ARG A 23 -2.62 -11.32 2.87
N LEU A 24 -1.53 -11.03 3.59
CA LEU A 24 -1.00 -9.67 3.65
C LEU A 24 -0.43 -9.21 2.30
N GLU A 25 0.17 -10.12 1.54
CA GLU A 25 0.60 -9.88 0.15
C GLU A 25 -0.60 -9.58 -0.75
N CYS A 26 -1.61 -10.44 -0.77
CA CYS A 26 -2.81 -10.21 -1.58
C CYS A 26 -3.56 -8.93 -1.19
N GLN A 27 -3.57 -8.56 0.09
CA GLN A 27 -4.16 -7.30 0.54
C GLN A 27 -3.35 -6.09 0.08
N LEU A 28 -2.02 -6.18 0.09
CA LEU A 28 -1.17 -5.14 -0.46
C LEU A 28 -1.34 -5.01 -1.97
N ASP A 29 -1.36 -6.13 -2.69
CA ASP A 29 -1.55 -6.11 -4.15
C ASP A 29 -2.88 -5.47 -4.53
N LEU A 30 -3.95 -5.82 -3.81
CA LEU A 30 -5.26 -5.20 -4.03
C LEU A 30 -5.28 -3.71 -3.68
N LEU A 31 -4.59 -3.31 -2.61
CA LEU A 31 -4.42 -1.89 -2.28
C LEU A 31 -3.72 -1.15 -3.42
N ILE A 32 -2.62 -1.71 -3.93
CA ILE A 32 -1.87 -1.17 -5.06
C ILE A 32 -2.76 -1.09 -6.31
N GLU A 33 -3.54 -2.13 -6.63
CA GLU A 33 -4.47 -2.11 -7.76
C GLU A 33 -5.49 -0.97 -7.65
N ILE A 34 -6.10 -0.79 -6.47
CA ILE A 34 -7.10 0.28 -6.26
C ILE A 34 -6.43 1.64 -6.38
N THR A 35 -5.30 1.84 -5.70
CA THR A 35 -4.53 3.10 -5.78
C THR A 35 -4.17 3.41 -7.24
N ASN A 36 -3.72 2.41 -8.01
CA ASN A 36 -3.38 2.61 -9.42
C ASN A 36 -4.60 3.03 -10.24
N ALA A 37 -5.75 2.36 -10.06
CA ALA A 37 -6.97 2.69 -10.77
C ALA A 37 -7.47 4.10 -10.43
N VAL A 38 -7.29 4.54 -9.18
CA VAL A 38 -7.74 5.84 -8.69
C VAL A 38 -6.89 6.99 -9.24
N HIS A 39 -5.57 6.79 -9.28
CA HIS A 39 -4.61 7.85 -9.63
C HIS A 39 -4.11 7.81 -11.08
N GLY A 40 -4.39 6.72 -11.82
CA GLY A 40 -3.93 6.57 -13.21
C GLY A 40 -2.44 6.23 -13.36
N ASP A 41 -1.71 6.09 -12.25
CA ASP A 41 -0.31 5.67 -12.20
C ASP A 41 -0.22 4.21 -11.70
N HIS A 42 0.58 3.37 -12.37
CA HIS A 42 0.93 2.04 -11.87
C HIS A 42 2.17 2.12 -10.99
N PHE A 43 1.96 1.95 -9.67
CA PHE A 43 3.02 1.97 -8.69
C PHE A 43 3.62 0.58 -8.44
N THR A 44 4.94 0.47 -8.44
CA THR A 44 5.65 -0.78 -8.11
C THR A 44 6.91 -0.48 -7.31
N PRO A 45 6.96 -0.82 -6.00
CA PRO A 45 8.18 -0.78 -5.23
C PRO A 45 9.19 -1.81 -5.77
N ILE A 46 10.41 -1.37 -6.01
CA ILE A 46 11.51 -2.20 -6.48
C ILE A 46 12.79 -1.91 -5.69
N GLY A 47 13.70 -2.87 -5.73
CA GLY A 47 15.07 -2.65 -5.28
C GLY A 47 15.92 -3.90 -5.43
N GLU A 48 17.22 -3.70 -5.47
CA GLU A 48 18.21 -4.76 -5.61
C GLU A 48 19.30 -4.52 -4.58
N CYS A 49 19.58 -5.54 -3.76
CA CYS A 49 20.64 -5.46 -2.78
C CYS A 49 22.01 -5.43 -3.49
N PRO A 50 22.86 -4.40 -3.26
CA PRO A 50 24.15 -4.28 -3.95
C PRO A 50 25.13 -5.39 -3.55
N LYS A 51 24.99 -5.95 -2.34
CA LYS A 51 25.89 -6.98 -1.81
C LYS A 51 25.61 -8.39 -2.33
N CYS A 52 24.34 -8.79 -2.40
CA CYS A 52 23.96 -10.16 -2.76
C CYS A 52 23.03 -10.26 -3.97
N ARG A 53 22.74 -9.14 -4.65
CA ARG A 53 21.88 -9.05 -5.85
C ARG A 53 20.44 -9.55 -5.66
N HIS A 54 20.01 -9.75 -4.42
CA HIS A 54 18.66 -10.20 -4.14
C HIS A 54 17.65 -9.07 -4.43
N THR A 55 16.56 -9.43 -5.11
CA THR A 55 15.45 -8.53 -5.49
C THR A 55 14.20 -8.87 -4.67
N PRO A 56 14.04 -8.30 -3.47
CA PRO A 56 12.91 -8.63 -2.60
C PRO A 56 11.57 -8.18 -3.18
N ALA A 57 10.51 -8.93 -2.88
CA ALA A 57 9.14 -8.56 -3.23
C ALA A 57 8.72 -7.23 -2.55
N PRO A 58 7.74 -6.49 -3.10
CA PRO A 58 7.30 -5.20 -2.56
C PRO A 58 6.97 -5.21 -1.06
N ILE A 59 6.24 -6.23 -0.59
CA ILE A 59 5.89 -6.37 0.84
C ILE A 59 7.15 -6.50 1.72
N VAL A 60 8.20 -7.13 1.21
CA VAL A 60 9.46 -7.33 1.93
C VAL A 60 10.25 -6.03 1.97
N ILE A 61 10.29 -5.29 0.86
CA ILE A 61 10.85 -3.93 0.80
C ILE A 61 10.17 -3.03 1.84
N MET A 62 8.84 -3.02 1.88
CA MET A 62 8.07 -2.19 2.82
C MET A 62 8.34 -2.55 4.28
N ARG A 63 8.50 -3.85 4.59
CA ARG A 63 8.79 -4.33 5.95
C ARG A 63 10.24 -4.12 6.38
N GLY A 64 11.17 -3.95 5.45
CA GLY A 64 12.60 -3.82 5.74
C GLY A 64 13.04 -2.41 6.16
N PHE A 65 12.15 -1.40 6.05
CA PHE A 65 12.43 -0.07 6.58
C PHE A 65 12.44 -0.07 8.11
N LEU A 66 13.29 0.78 8.69
CA LEU A 66 13.25 1.05 10.12
C LEU A 66 12.17 2.06 10.46
N ASP A 67 11.76 2.06 11.73
CA ASP A 67 10.92 3.10 12.31
C ASP A 67 11.74 4.37 12.61
N ASN A 68 12.41 4.90 11.57
CA ASN A 68 13.28 6.07 11.63
C ASN A 68 13.01 6.95 10.41
N SER A 69 12.56 8.19 10.64
CA SER A 69 12.24 9.15 9.57
C SER A 69 13.45 9.56 8.72
N TYR A 70 14.66 9.39 9.23
CA TYR A 70 15.90 9.79 8.56
C TYR A 70 16.57 8.64 7.78
N ASP A 71 16.14 7.39 7.98
CA ASP A 71 16.73 6.23 7.31
C ASP A 71 15.94 5.85 6.06
N THR A 72 16.40 6.33 4.90
CA THR A 72 15.76 6.12 3.59
C THR A 72 16.06 4.76 2.95
N THR A 73 16.66 3.84 3.70
CA THR A 73 17.05 2.52 3.20
C THR A 73 16.19 1.41 3.80
N THR A 74 16.16 0.26 3.13
CA THR A 74 15.50 -0.96 3.58
C THR A 74 16.51 -2.10 3.75
N VAL A 75 16.22 -3.07 4.61
CA VAL A 75 17.11 -4.21 4.91
C VAL A 75 16.90 -5.35 3.92
N CYS A 76 17.98 -5.88 3.38
CA CYS A 76 17.95 -7.08 2.55
C CYS A 76 17.62 -8.32 3.40
N PRO A 77 16.57 -9.09 3.06
CA PRO A 77 16.17 -10.27 3.84
C PRO A 77 17.19 -11.42 3.73
N ASN A 78 18.06 -11.41 2.73
CA ASN A 78 19.02 -12.48 2.47
C ASN A 78 20.35 -12.29 3.21
N CYS A 79 20.93 -11.08 3.15
CA CYS A 79 22.27 -10.82 3.70
C CYS A 79 22.30 -9.77 4.82
N GLY A 80 21.15 -9.19 5.19
CA GLY A 80 21.02 -8.18 6.25
C GLY A 80 21.53 -6.78 5.88
N ASP A 81 22.13 -6.61 4.70
CA ASP A 81 22.69 -5.32 4.26
C ASP A 81 21.58 -4.32 3.91
N ARG A 82 21.82 -3.03 4.15
CA ARG A 82 20.85 -1.96 3.83
C ARG A 82 21.03 -1.48 2.39
N PHE A 83 19.93 -1.16 1.71
CA PHE A 83 19.95 -0.67 0.34
C PHE A 83 18.82 0.31 0.05
N GLN A 84 18.98 1.11 -1.01
CA GLN A 84 17.97 2.06 -1.46
C GLN A 84 16.87 1.35 -2.25
N ALA A 85 15.62 1.54 -1.82
CA ALA A 85 14.45 1.13 -2.59
C ALA A 85 13.93 2.30 -3.45
N TYR A 86 13.26 1.94 -4.54
CA TYR A 86 12.69 2.87 -5.52
C TYR A 86 11.24 2.53 -5.79
N LEU A 87 10.46 3.53 -6.20
CA LEU A 87 9.10 3.38 -6.66
C LEU A 87 9.09 3.66 -8.15
N ILE A 88 8.65 2.69 -8.93
CA ILE A 88 8.33 2.91 -10.34
C ILE A 88 6.88 3.37 -10.40
N ALA A 89 6.64 4.52 -11.02
CA ALA A 89 5.31 5.02 -11.34
C ALA A 89 5.17 5.09 -12.86
N ARG A 90 4.30 4.25 -13.43
CA ARG A 90 4.03 4.23 -14.87
C ARG A 90 2.65 4.80 -15.15
N GLY A 91 2.60 5.96 -15.81
CA GLY A 91 1.38 6.45 -16.44
C GLY A 91 1.28 5.95 -17.89
N ASP A 92 0.28 6.43 -18.62
CA ASP A 92 0.00 5.99 -20.00
C ASP A 92 1.17 6.22 -20.98
N PHE A 93 1.92 7.30 -20.78
CA PHE A 93 2.97 7.73 -21.72
C PHE A 93 4.36 7.83 -21.10
N SER A 94 4.51 7.59 -19.80
CA SER A 94 5.79 7.76 -19.12
C SER A 94 5.96 6.80 -17.95
N SER A 95 7.22 6.48 -17.66
CA SER A 95 7.61 5.72 -16.47
C SER A 95 8.68 6.50 -15.74
N THR A 96 8.41 6.90 -14.50
CA THR A 96 9.40 7.55 -13.64
C THR A 96 9.88 6.58 -12.56
N ARG A 97 11.18 6.61 -12.29
CA ARG A 97 11.78 5.97 -11.11
C ARG A 97 12.06 7.04 -10.07
N VAL A 98 11.40 6.95 -8.93
CA VAL A 98 11.57 7.87 -7.80
C VAL A 98 12.04 7.10 -6.56
N GLN A 99 12.53 7.79 -5.54
CA GLN A 99 12.91 7.14 -4.29
C GLN A 99 11.65 6.61 -3.60
N PHE A 100 11.71 5.40 -3.03
CA PHE A 100 10.59 4.88 -2.24
C PHE A 100 10.77 5.23 -0.76
N TRP A 101 9.78 5.91 -0.20
CA TRP A 101 9.78 6.36 1.19
C TRP A 101 8.84 5.47 2.01
N CYS A 102 9.22 5.11 3.23
CA CYS A 102 8.34 4.37 4.13
C CYS A 102 7.25 5.29 4.72
N PRO A 103 6.16 4.74 5.29
CA PRO A 103 5.07 5.53 5.87
C PRO A 103 5.55 6.60 6.85
N GLN A 104 6.44 6.25 7.79
CA GLN A 104 6.99 7.17 8.79
C GLN A 104 7.68 8.38 8.16
N GLN A 105 8.44 8.15 7.09
CA GLN A 105 9.22 9.18 6.41
C GLN A 105 8.31 10.11 5.62
N VAL A 106 7.30 9.54 4.95
CA VAL A 106 6.27 10.32 4.26
C VAL A 106 5.56 11.23 5.25
N LEU A 107 5.11 10.70 6.39
CA LEU A 107 4.42 11.50 7.41
C LEU A 107 5.33 12.56 8.04
N HIS A 108 6.59 12.22 8.33
CA HIS A 108 7.57 13.18 8.81
C HIS A 108 7.78 14.33 7.83
N TRP A 109 7.89 14.03 6.53
CA TRP A 109 7.96 15.06 5.51
C TRP A 109 6.65 15.86 5.49
N LEU A 110 5.48 15.25 5.33
CA LEU A 110 4.21 15.99 5.29
C LEU A 110 3.93 16.85 6.54
N GLY A 111 4.50 16.49 7.69
CA GLY A 111 4.39 17.25 8.94
C GLY A 111 5.27 18.49 9.08
N GLN A 112 6.16 18.77 8.13
CA GLN A 112 6.91 20.02 8.12
C GLN A 112 6.01 21.20 7.74
N GLU A 113 6.36 22.40 8.22
CA GLU A 113 5.47 23.57 8.22
C GLU A 113 4.83 23.89 6.86
N LYS A 114 3.52 24.22 6.91
CA LYS A 114 2.69 24.75 5.81
C LYS A 114 2.51 23.84 4.59
N ARG A 115 2.83 22.55 4.69
CA ARG A 115 2.58 21.59 3.59
C ARG A 115 1.11 21.25 3.40
N SER A 116 0.28 21.37 4.43
CA SER A 116 -1.17 21.18 4.33
C SER A 116 -1.85 22.26 3.49
N ASP A 117 -1.21 23.41 3.31
CA ASP A 117 -1.76 24.56 2.58
C ASP A 117 -1.43 24.50 1.09
N ARG A 118 -0.64 23.49 0.67
CA ARG A 118 -0.15 23.32 -0.70
C ARG A 118 -1.03 22.38 -1.51
N THR A 119 -1.24 22.74 -2.76
CA THR A 119 -1.90 21.88 -3.74
C THR A 119 -1.08 20.60 -4.01
N PRO A 120 -1.72 19.54 -4.52
CA PRO A 120 -0.99 18.33 -4.92
C PRO A 120 0.14 18.61 -5.91
N ASP A 121 -0.05 19.52 -6.87
CA ASP A 121 0.95 19.86 -7.88
C ASP A 121 2.18 20.56 -7.26
N GLU A 122 1.97 21.49 -6.33
CA GLU A 122 3.06 22.14 -5.59
C GLU A 122 3.87 21.12 -4.78
N LEU A 123 3.20 20.18 -4.10
CA LEU A 123 3.87 19.11 -3.36
C LEU A 123 4.65 18.17 -4.29
N MET A 124 4.13 17.90 -5.49
CA MET A 124 4.83 17.09 -6.49
C MET A 124 6.09 17.78 -7.02
N VAL A 125 6.03 19.08 -7.28
CA VAL A 125 7.19 19.88 -7.70
C VAL A 125 8.28 19.86 -6.63
N GLU A 126 7.91 19.95 -5.36
CA GLU A 126 8.86 19.91 -4.26
C GLU A 126 9.47 18.53 -4.03
N ASN A 127 8.63 17.50 -3.99
CA ASN A 127 9.07 16.14 -3.74
C ASN A 127 8.09 15.08 -4.25
N ILE A 128 8.16 14.83 -5.56
CA ILE A 128 7.40 13.77 -6.23
C ILE A 128 7.57 12.38 -5.58
N SER A 129 8.74 12.09 -5.00
CA SER A 129 9.01 10.80 -4.34
C SER A 129 8.11 10.60 -3.12
N VAL A 130 7.94 11.65 -2.32
CA VAL A 130 7.08 11.62 -1.13
C VAL A 130 5.61 11.56 -1.52
N VAL A 131 5.17 12.39 -2.48
CA VAL A 131 3.77 12.37 -2.92
C VAL A 131 3.37 10.99 -3.43
N ARG A 132 4.16 10.40 -4.35
CA ARG A 132 3.84 9.07 -4.90
C ARG A 132 3.91 7.97 -3.84
N SER A 133 4.86 8.05 -2.92
CA SER A 133 4.90 7.13 -1.78
C SER A 133 3.67 7.30 -0.87
N ALA A 134 3.18 8.54 -0.68
CA ALA A 134 1.99 8.82 0.11
C ALA A 134 0.73 8.20 -0.53
N LEU A 135 0.58 8.32 -1.86
CA LEU A 135 -0.53 7.70 -2.58
C LEU A 135 -0.52 6.18 -2.41
N LEU A 136 0.66 5.54 -2.50
CA LEU A 136 0.80 4.11 -2.29
C LEU A 136 0.41 3.68 -0.87
N HIS A 137 0.93 4.36 0.16
CA HIS A 137 0.77 3.96 1.57
C HIS A 137 -0.59 4.31 2.15
N PHE A 138 -1.13 5.47 1.77
CA PHE A 138 -2.30 6.07 2.43
C PHE A 138 -3.51 6.20 1.50
N GLY A 139 -3.37 5.84 0.22
CA GLY A 139 -4.40 6.02 -0.78
C GLY A 139 -4.49 7.44 -1.28
N THR A 140 -4.57 8.42 -0.38
CA THR A 140 -4.70 9.85 -0.70
C THR A 140 -3.77 10.71 0.16
N LEU A 141 -3.44 11.90 -0.34
CA LEU A 141 -2.75 12.92 0.46
C LEU A 141 -3.60 13.35 1.66
N GLU A 142 -4.92 13.46 1.49
CA GLU A 142 -5.84 13.77 2.60
C GLU A 142 -5.69 12.78 3.75
N ASN A 143 -5.65 11.48 3.47
CA ASN A 143 -5.46 10.49 4.50
C ASN A 143 -4.08 10.59 5.15
N ALA A 144 -3.04 10.86 4.36
CA ALA A 144 -1.68 11.02 4.88
C ALA A 144 -1.60 12.21 5.85
N PHE A 145 -2.13 13.38 5.47
CA PHE A 145 -2.22 14.54 6.36
C PHE A 145 -3.09 14.29 7.59
N ARG A 146 -4.20 13.55 7.44
CA ARG A 146 -5.06 13.18 8.59
C ARG A 146 -4.31 12.34 9.62
N LYS A 147 -3.33 11.51 9.21
CA LYS A 147 -2.51 10.71 10.16
C LYS A 147 -1.62 11.56 11.05
N ILE A 148 -1.28 12.77 10.64
CA ILE A 148 -0.48 13.74 11.41
C ILE A 148 -1.32 14.87 12.00
N GLY A 149 -2.64 14.71 12.03
CA GLY A 149 -3.56 15.68 12.65
C GLY A 149 -3.85 16.92 11.79
N ASN A 150 -3.43 16.95 10.54
CA ASN A 150 -3.67 18.07 9.63
C ASN A 150 -4.92 17.83 8.78
N ILE A 151 -5.65 18.93 8.54
CA ILE A 151 -6.77 18.95 7.59
C ILE A 151 -6.20 19.25 6.21
N TYR A 152 -6.55 18.44 5.22
CA TYR A 152 -6.12 18.62 3.84
C TYR A 152 -7.30 18.37 2.90
N VAL A 153 -7.76 19.41 2.21
CA VAL A 153 -9.02 19.35 1.46
C VAL A 153 -8.72 19.39 -0.04
N HIS A 154 -8.37 18.23 -0.59
CA HIS A 154 -8.26 18.02 -2.03
C HIS A 154 -8.93 16.69 -2.37
N GLN A 155 -10.06 16.77 -3.07
CA GLN A 155 -10.87 15.60 -3.43
C GLN A 155 -10.36 14.98 -4.73
N ILE A 156 -10.52 13.66 -4.82
CA ILE A 156 -10.32 12.92 -6.06
C ILE A 156 -11.64 12.95 -6.83
N ASP A 157 -11.64 13.57 -7.99
CA ASP A 157 -12.80 13.56 -8.88
C ASP A 157 -13.00 12.17 -9.49
N ASP A 158 -14.28 11.86 -9.78
CA ASP A 158 -14.71 10.65 -10.50
C ASP A 158 -14.24 9.31 -9.91
N TRP A 159 -13.92 9.26 -8.62
CA TRP A 159 -13.44 8.04 -7.95
C TRP A 159 -14.42 6.87 -8.05
N LYS A 160 -15.72 7.12 -8.17
CA LYS A 160 -16.76 6.08 -8.31
C LYS A 160 -16.49 5.19 -9.52
N ALA A 161 -16.32 5.76 -10.71
CA ALA A 161 -16.06 4.96 -11.91
C ALA A 161 -14.79 4.12 -11.75
N LYS A 162 -13.74 4.71 -11.17
CA LYS A 162 -12.43 4.09 -10.96
C LYS A 162 -12.47 2.91 -9.99
N VAL A 163 -13.24 3.00 -8.90
CA VAL A 163 -13.29 1.93 -7.89
C VAL A 163 -14.43 0.93 -8.05
N GLN A 164 -15.37 1.17 -8.96
CA GLN A 164 -16.48 0.25 -9.24
C GLN A 164 -16.03 -1.21 -9.48
N PRO A 165 -14.95 -1.48 -10.25
CA PRO A 165 -14.46 -2.84 -10.49
C PRO A 165 -13.95 -3.57 -9.23
N PHE A 166 -13.79 -2.87 -8.10
CA PHE A 166 -13.26 -3.41 -6.84
C PHE A 166 -14.34 -3.64 -5.78
N LEU A 167 -15.57 -3.17 -6.01
CA LEU A 167 -16.68 -3.39 -5.09
C LEU A 167 -16.96 -4.90 -4.93
N GLY A 168 -16.99 -5.37 -3.69
CA GLY A 168 -17.15 -6.80 -3.36
C GLY A 168 -15.87 -7.64 -3.46
N ARG A 169 -14.82 -7.13 -4.13
CA ARG A 169 -13.46 -7.73 -4.16
C ARG A 169 -12.59 -7.23 -3.01
N ALA A 170 -12.74 -5.97 -2.62
CA ALA A 170 -12.09 -5.36 -1.48
C ALA A 170 -13.12 -4.97 -0.43
N SER A 171 -12.68 -4.86 0.83
CA SER A 171 -13.54 -4.33 1.89
C SER A 171 -13.93 -2.88 1.59
N ASP A 172 -15.16 -2.50 1.95
CA ASP A 172 -15.67 -1.13 1.79
C ASP A 172 -14.72 -0.11 2.50
N ARG A 173 -14.07 -0.53 3.60
CA ARG A 173 -13.07 0.25 4.32
C ARG A 173 -11.82 0.52 3.51
N VAL A 174 -11.21 -0.50 2.90
CA VAL A 174 -9.98 -0.35 2.09
C VAL A 174 -10.24 0.56 0.90
N ILE A 175 -11.37 0.39 0.21
CA ILE A 175 -11.75 1.26 -0.90
C ILE A 175 -11.92 2.71 -0.41
N GLY A 176 -12.60 2.91 0.73
CA GLY A 176 -12.80 4.22 1.32
C GLY A 176 -11.48 4.92 1.67
N GLU A 177 -10.54 4.17 2.27
CA GLU A 177 -9.17 4.64 2.50
C GLU A 177 -8.51 5.03 1.16
N CYS A 178 -8.55 4.21 0.10
CA CYS A 178 -7.93 4.56 -1.18
C CYS A 178 -8.46 5.84 -1.85
N VAL A 179 -9.73 6.20 -1.65
CA VAL A 179 -10.36 7.36 -2.32
C VAL A 179 -10.65 8.53 -1.38
N GLY A 180 -10.28 8.43 -0.10
CA GLY A 180 -10.49 9.49 0.88
C GLY A 180 -11.95 9.66 1.32
N VAL A 181 -12.81 8.64 1.22
CA VAL A 181 -14.20 8.70 1.69
C VAL A 181 -14.46 7.71 2.80
N THR A 182 -15.55 7.92 3.56
CA THR A 182 -15.89 6.99 4.65
C THR A 182 -16.35 5.63 4.11
N GLU A 183 -16.12 4.56 4.87
CA GLU A 183 -16.64 3.21 4.55
C GLU A 183 -18.16 3.24 4.32
N HIS A 184 -18.90 4.07 5.05
CA HIS A 184 -20.34 4.21 4.89
C HIS A 184 -20.74 4.69 3.49
N VAL A 185 -19.99 5.63 2.92
CA VAL A 185 -20.23 6.14 1.56
C VAL A 185 -20.04 5.01 0.53
N ILE A 186 -18.95 4.24 0.64
CA ILE A 186 -18.69 3.09 -0.23
C ILE A 186 -19.81 2.04 -0.09
N ARG A 187 -20.16 1.68 1.15
CA ARG A 187 -21.20 0.69 1.45
C ARG A 187 -22.56 1.09 0.87
N THR A 188 -22.95 2.35 1.05
CA THR A 188 -24.21 2.88 0.52
C THR A 188 -24.25 2.83 -1.00
N TRP A 189 -23.15 3.23 -1.65
CA TRP A 189 -23.06 3.18 -3.11
C TRP A 189 -23.01 1.75 -3.66
N ARG A 190 -22.26 0.83 -3.03
CA ARG A 190 -22.25 -0.60 -3.35
C ARG A 190 -23.65 -1.22 -3.30
N ARG A 191 -24.43 -0.90 -2.25
CA ARG A 191 -25.81 -1.37 -2.09
C ARG A 191 -26.72 -0.85 -3.20
N LYS A 192 -26.57 0.41 -3.62
CA LYS A 192 -27.31 0.98 -4.77
C LYS A 192 -27.06 0.21 -6.06
N LEU A 193 -25.83 -0.27 -6.26
CA LEU A 193 -25.45 -1.11 -7.41
C LEU A 193 -25.80 -2.60 -7.24
N ARG A 194 -26.41 -3.00 -6.12
CA ARG A 194 -26.76 -4.40 -5.80
C ARG A 194 -25.55 -5.36 -5.81
N ILE A 195 -24.36 -4.85 -5.46
CA ILE A 195 -23.14 -5.66 -5.38
C ILE A 195 -23.00 -6.23 -3.96
N THR A 196 -22.74 -7.55 -3.87
CA THR A 196 -22.53 -8.24 -2.60
C THR A 196 -21.30 -7.70 -1.87
N GLY A 197 -21.36 -7.67 -0.54
CA GLY A 197 -20.23 -7.22 0.27
C GLY A 197 -19.04 -8.17 0.18
N TYR A 198 -17.86 -7.64 0.48
CA TYR A 198 -16.66 -8.45 0.64
C TYR A 198 -16.86 -9.54 1.70
N SER A 199 -16.40 -10.76 1.41
CA SER A 199 -16.36 -11.87 2.36
C SER A 199 -14.99 -12.53 2.33
N LYS A 200 -14.54 -13.06 3.48
CA LYS A 200 -13.28 -13.82 3.57
C LYS A 200 -13.30 -15.11 2.75
N GLN A 201 -14.49 -15.63 2.44
CA GLN A 201 -14.64 -16.79 1.56
C GLN A 201 -14.34 -16.43 0.10
N ASN A 202 -14.74 -15.23 -0.34
CA ASN A 202 -14.42 -14.72 -1.69
C ASN A 202 -12.92 -14.39 -1.84
N GLU A 203 -12.25 -13.97 -0.76
CA GLU A 203 -10.79 -13.78 -0.70
C GLU A 203 -10.03 -15.10 -0.92
N ALA A 204 -10.50 -16.20 -0.30
CA ALA A 204 -9.83 -17.50 -0.39
C ALA A 204 -9.86 -18.11 -1.81
N ILE A 205 -10.94 -17.86 -2.58
CA ILE A 205 -11.06 -18.31 -3.98
C ILE A 205 -9.96 -17.69 -4.86
N ARG A 206 -9.50 -16.47 -4.54
CA ARG A 206 -8.40 -15.81 -5.27
C ARG A 206 -7.02 -16.31 -4.91
N ILE A 207 -6.81 -16.76 -3.66
CA ILE A 207 -5.49 -17.22 -3.19
C ILE A 207 -5.22 -18.67 -3.64
N GLY A 208 -6.27 -19.45 -3.90
CA GLY A 208 -6.17 -20.86 -4.30
C GLY A 208 -6.39 -21.15 -5.79
N GLY A 209 -6.51 -20.11 -6.62
CA GLY A 209 -6.71 -20.21 -8.08
C GLY A 209 -5.44 -19.90 -8.86
#